data_AF-A0A4Q6CEJ0-F1
#
_entry.id   AF-A0A4Q6CEJ0-F1
#
_cell.length_a   1.000
_cell.length_b   1.000
_cell.length_c   1.000
_cell.angle_alpha   90.00
_cell.angle_beta   90.00
_cell.angle_gamma   90.00
#
_symmetry.space_group_name_H-M   'P 1'
#
loop_
_entity.id
_entity.type
_entity.pdbx_description
1 polymer ?
#
loop_
_entity_poly.entity_id
_entity_poly.type
_entity_poly.pdbx_seq_one_letter_code
_entity_poly.pdbx_strand_id
1 'polypeptide(L)'
;MAALSQHIFSLEPDKDAARLCFYQYLKNLCDATEQITTELVNRFYLRSLGFAHWQENKSQLFTETEMLLQHFQDTTGHQLTMVGANGGLMRANDFQVIPVENLRNLEVVVQKSLEATQTPFDRTRVLREGDARVLSITLQGDRSLKITTYPRALILREGELSPLHSELSLYYTADLQLNPMMIQQVEVGAHASARFHTGVEGLRGSFVRGYTYQKFGSIDGGGLNRYPLLFYPLKRLEQFFIDRKSDPMYLELSSSLEKALDMLSQRGAPHDAYVFAQAALERGRLALEHIFPDDKFVRLLITNLEKTLALAQVPQSQQAHQPRAESPNQWQHHSIGSALDAEPEGIDLLKDEPWPEIRNLPV
;
A
#
# COMPACT_ATOMS: atom_id res chain seq x y z
N MET A 1 -2.97 29.01 0.07
CA MET A 1 -2.93 28.13 -1.12
C MET A 1 -3.98 28.47 -2.19
N ALA A 2 -5.26 28.67 -1.85
CA ALA A 2 -6.34 28.90 -2.83
C ALA A 2 -6.06 29.98 -3.90
N ALA A 3 -5.48 31.13 -3.50
CA ALA A 3 -5.16 32.22 -4.43
C ALA A 3 -4.13 31.80 -5.49
N LEU A 4 -3.08 31.07 -5.12
CA LEU A 4 -2.07 30.57 -6.07
C LEU A 4 -2.67 29.53 -7.00
N SER A 5 -3.50 28.61 -6.49
CA SER A 5 -4.16 27.61 -7.34
C SER A 5 -5.09 28.25 -8.38
N GLN A 6 -5.82 29.31 -8.00
CA GLN A 6 -6.64 30.08 -8.94
C GLN A 6 -5.79 30.86 -9.95
N HIS A 7 -4.67 31.44 -9.50
CA HIS A 7 -3.71 32.10 -10.38
C HIS A 7 -3.15 31.13 -11.43
N ILE A 8 -2.67 29.95 -11.02
CA ILE A 8 -2.16 28.94 -11.94
C ILE A 8 -3.26 28.46 -12.90
N PHE A 9 -4.50 28.32 -12.42
CA PHE A 9 -5.63 27.96 -13.26
C PHE A 9 -5.89 28.99 -14.38
N SER A 10 -5.72 30.29 -14.09
CA SER A 10 -5.84 31.35 -15.10
C SER A 10 -4.75 31.32 -16.17
N LEU A 11 -3.62 30.67 -15.89
CA LEU A 11 -2.49 30.47 -16.82
C LEU A 11 -2.65 29.20 -17.66
N GLU A 12 -3.84 28.61 -17.73
CA GLU A 12 -4.14 27.42 -18.54
C GLU A 12 -3.17 26.26 -18.25
N PRO A 13 -3.27 25.61 -17.08
CA PRO A 13 -2.31 24.63 -16.61
C PRO A 13 -2.10 23.46 -17.57
N ASP A 14 -3.08 23.12 -18.39
CA ASP A 14 -3.02 22.00 -19.33
C ASP A 14 -2.03 22.21 -20.51
N LYS A 15 -1.48 23.42 -20.66
CA LYS A 15 -0.48 23.73 -21.72
C LYS A 15 0.94 23.30 -21.37
N ASP A 16 1.25 23.06 -20.11
CA ASP A 16 2.57 22.61 -19.66
C ASP A 16 2.44 21.55 -18.55
N ALA A 17 3.18 20.45 -18.68
CA ALA A 17 3.06 19.33 -17.76
C ALA A 17 3.50 19.66 -16.32
N ALA A 18 4.51 20.52 -16.14
CA ALA A 18 5.02 20.91 -14.82
C ALA A 18 4.04 21.85 -14.13
N ARG A 19 3.46 22.80 -14.88
CA ARG A 19 2.39 23.67 -14.39
C ARG A 19 1.16 22.86 -13.98
N LEU A 20 0.73 21.91 -14.81
CA LEU A 20 -0.37 21.01 -14.49
C LEU A 20 -0.09 20.18 -13.24
N CYS A 21 1.11 19.62 -13.15
CA CYS A 21 1.56 18.82 -12.01
C CYS A 21 1.50 19.62 -10.70
N PHE A 22 2.05 20.84 -10.70
CA PHE A 22 2.04 21.69 -9.50
C PHE A 22 0.62 22.11 -9.11
N TYR A 23 -0.22 22.52 -10.07
CA TYR A 23 -1.62 22.83 -9.83
C TYR A 23 -2.39 21.65 -9.21
N GLN A 24 -2.24 20.45 -9.78
CA GLN A 24 -2.92 19.25 -9.29
C GLN A 24 -2.38 18.80 -7.93
N TYR A 25 -1.08 18.96 -7.64
CA TYR A 25 -0.52 18.75 -6.31
C TYR A 25 -1.17 19.67 -5.28
N LEU A 26 -1.20 20.98 -5.53
CA LEU A 26 -1.83 21.95 -4.62
C LEU A 26 -3.31 21.65 -4.40
N LYS A 27 -4.03 21.28 -5.45
CA LYS A 27 -5.46 21.02 -5.41
C LYS A 27 -5.82 19.69 -4.73
N ASN A 28 -5.06 18.63 -5.00
CA ASN A 28 -5.46 17.27 -4.63
C ASN A 28 -4.68 16.74 -3.41
N LEU A 29 -3.49 17.28 -3.11
CA LEU A 29 -2.59 16.74 -2.10
C LEU A 29 -2.28 17.70 -0.93
N CYS A 30 -2.60 18.98 -1.05
CA CYS A 30 -2.44 19.97 0.02
C CYS A 30 -3.78 20.32 0.69
N ASP A 31 -3.75 20.85 1.90
CA ASP A 31 -4.94 21.37 2.56
C ASP A 31 -5.30 22.77 2.08
N ALA A 32 -6.60 23.04 1.90
CA ALA A 32 -7.13 24.35 1.50
C ALA A 32 -6.59 25.50 2.37
N THR A 33 -6.41 25.23 3.66
CA THR A 33 -5.94 26.17 4.68
C THR A 33 -4.43 26.26 4.78
N GLU A 34 -3.69 25.38 4.10
CA GLU A 34 -2.23 25.36 4.16
C GLU A 34 -1.62 26.61 3.51
N GLN A 35 -0.63 27.17 4.20
CA GLN A 35 0.12 28.31 3.70
C GLN A 35 1.16 27.85 2.68
N ILE A 36 1.40 28.68 1.67
CA ILE A 36 2.44 28.41 0.68
C ILE A 36 3.77 28.78 1.33
N THR A 37 4.60 27.77 1.57
CA THR A 37 5.91 27.91 2.22
C THR A 37 6.97 27.22 1.37
N THR A 38 8.24 27.53 1.62
CA THR A 38 9.37 26.81 1.01
C THR A 38 9.27 25.30 1.24
N GLU A 39 8.84 24.89 2.43
CA GLU A 39 8.69 23.48 2.78
C GLU A 39 7.63 22.79 1.92
N LEU A 40 6.49 23.45 1.67
CA LEU A 40 5.45 22.92 0.78
C LEU A 40 5.99 22.69 -0.64
N VAL A 41 6.77 23.63 -1.17
CA VAL A 41 7.32 23.51 -2.53
C VAL A 41 8.44 22.46 -2.60
N ASN A 42 9.30 22.38 -1.58
CA ASN A 42 10.32 21.34 -1.48
C ASN A 42 9.69 19.94 -1.41
N ARG A 43 8.63 19.78 -0.60
CA ARG A 43 7.81 18.56 -0.55
C ARG A 43 7.23 18.19 -1.91
N PHE A 44 6.67 19.17 -2.63
CA PHE A 44 6.23 18.97 -4.02
C PHE A 44 7.34 18.45 -4.92
N TYR A 45 8.53 19.05 -4.90
CA TYR A 45 9.66 18.60 -5.72
C TYR A 45 10.09 17.18 -5.37
N LEU A 46 10.29 16.89 -4.08
CA LEU A 46 10.73 15.59 -3.60
C LEU A 46 9.73 14.49 -3.96
N ARG A 47 8.42 14.75 -3.78
CA ARG A 47 7.37 13.81 -4.19
C ARG A 47 7.34 13.60 -5.69
N SER A 48 7.46 14.68 -6.47
CA SER A 48 7.39 14.62 -7.94
C SER A 48 8.58 13.88 -8.53
N LEU A 49 9.74 13.98 -7.90
CA LEU A 49 10.93 13.21 -8.28
C LEU A 49 10.83 11.71 -7.93
N GLY A 50 9.74 11.28 -7.30
CA GLY A 50 9.39 9.85 -7.21
C GLY A 50 8.97 9.26 -8.55
N PHE A 51 8.66 10.09 -9.56
CA PHE A 51 8.29 9.64 -10.90
C PHE A 51 9.48 9.76 -11.87
N ALA A 52 9.74 8.70 -12.64
CA ALA A 52 10.82 8.65 -13.63
C ALA A 52 10.78 9.84 -14.61
N HIS A 53 9.58 10.19 -15.08
CA HIS A 53 9.37 11.35 -15.96
C HIS A 53 9.99 12.65 -15.40
N TRP A 54 9.80 12.93 -14.11
CA TRP A 54 10.33 14.15 -13.50
C TRP A 54 11.80 14.05 -13.12
N GLN A 55 12.35 12.84 -12.96
CA GLN A 55 13.79 12.66 -12.83
C GLN A 55 14.50 13.03 -14.14
N GLU A 56 13.95 12.63 -15.28
CA GLU A 56 14.46 12.98 -16.61
C GLU A 56 14.24 14.46 -16.95
N ASN A 57 13.12 15.04 -16.51
CA ASN A 57 12.73 16.43 -16.81
C ASN A 57 12.87 17.36 -15.59
N LYS A 58 13.83 17.08 -14.71
CA LYS A 58 14.01 17.79 -13.42
C LYS A 58 14.12 19.30 -13.59
N SER A 59 14.97 19.77 -14.52
CA SER A 59 15.19 21.20 -14.73
C SER A 59 13.94 21.93 -15.18
N GLN A 60 13.11 21.30 -16.03
CA GLN A 60 11.85 21.89 -16.47
C GLN A 60 10.88 22.04 -15.29
N LEU A 61 10.72 20.99 -14.46
CA LEU A 61 9.84 21.02 -13.28
C LEU A 61 10.16 22.19 -12.34
N PHE A 62 11.44 22.35 -12.02
CA PHE A 62 11.90 23.40 -11.11
C PHE A 62 11.72 24.78 -11.72
N THR A 63 12.19 24.98 -12.96
CA THR A 63 12.14 26.28 -13.64
C THR A 63 10.70 26.78 -13.80
N GLU A 64 9.78 25.92 -14.25
CA GLU A 64 8.38 26.31 -14.42
C GLU A 64 7.72 26.66 -13.07
N THR A 65 7.98 25.86 -12.03
CA THR A 65 7.44 26.12 -10.70
C THR A 65 7.97 27.45 -10.13
N GLU A 66 9.27 27.73 -10.28
CA GLU A 66 9.88 28.99 -9.87
C GLU A 66 9.28 30.18 -10.63
N MET A 67 9.12 30.08 -11.95
CA MET A 67 8.48 31.12 -12.77
C MET A 67 7.04 31.39 -12.34
N LEU A 68 6.26 30.34 -12.02
CA LEU A 68 4.89 30.48 -11.53
C LEU A 68 4.83 31.22 -10.18
N LEU A 69 5.73 30.86 -9.26
CA LEU A 69 5.81 31.49 -7.95
C LEU A 69 6.23 32.96 -8.07
N GLN A 70 7.21 33.27 -8.93
CA GLN A 70 7.64 34.64 -9.19
C GLN A 70 6.52 35.47 -9.82
N HIS A 71 5.87 34.95 -10.88
CA HIS A 71 4.76 35.64 -11.54
C HIS A 71 3.60 35.89 -10.57
N PHE A 72 3.30 34.95 -9.67
CA PHE A 72 2.29 35.14 -8.64
C PHE A 72 2.65 36.28 -7.68
N GLN A 73 3.90 36.36 -7.22
CA GLN A 73 4.37 37.45 -6.35
C GLN A 73 4.24 38.80 -7.06
N ASP A 74 4.69 38.88 -8.32
CA ASP A 74 4.65 40.10 -9.12
C ASP A 74 3.22 40.58 -9.38
N THR A 75 2.29 39.65 -9.64
CA THR A 75 0.90 39.96 -9.96
C THR A 75 0.09 40.38 -8.72
N THR A 76 0.32 39.73 -7.58
CA THR A 76 -0.49 39.94 -6.37
C THR A 76 0.12 40.93 -5.39
N GLY A 77 1.40 41.29 -5.56
CA GLY A 77 2.17 42.02 -4.56
C GLY A 77 2.38 41.25 -3.25
N HIS A 78 2.00 39.96 -3.21
CA HIS A 78 2.12 39.12 -2.02
C HIS A 78 3.50 38.46 -2.01
N GLN A 79 4.38 38.94 -1.16
CA GLN A 79 5.73 38.39 -1.04
C GLN A 79 5.66 37.04 -0.32
N LEU A 80 5.91 35.94 -1.04
CA LEU A 80 5.99 34.63 -0.41
C LEU A 80 7.25 34.58 0.45
N THR A 81 7.12 34.13 1.69
CA THR A 81 8.28 33.90 2.56
C THR A 81 9.02 32.66 2.09
N MET A 82 9.92 32.84 1.12
CA MET A 82 10.71 31.74 0.54
C MET A 82 12.02 31.46 1.33
N VAL A 83 12.20 32.10 2.49
CA VAL A 83 13.29 31.82 3.43
C VAL A 83 12.79 30.79 4.45
N GLY A 84 13.10 29.52 4.22
CA GLY A 84 12.77 28.43 5.15
C GLY A 84 13.77 28.31 6.30
N ALA A 85 13.35 27.69 7.40
CA ALA A 85 14.21 27.40 8.56
C ALA A 85 15.38 26.44 8.25
N ASN A 86 15.29 25.68 7.15
CA ASN A 86 16.22 24.63 6.74
C ASN A 86 16.94 24.94 5.41
N GLY A 87 17.08 26.22 5.08
CA GLY A 87 17.60 26.68 3.79
C GLY A 87 16.50 27.16 2.85
N GLY A 88 16.90 27.83 1.78
CA GLY A 88 15.98 28.37 0.77
C GLY A 88 15.27 27.28 -0.04
N LEU A 89 14.56 27.72 -1.08
CA LEU A 89 13.97 26.82 -2.06
C LEU A 89 15.05 25.91 -2.65
N MET A 90 14.81 24.60 -2.67
CA MET A 90 15.72 23.64 -3.30
C MET A 90 15.84 23.96 -4.78
N ARG A 91 17.06 23.92 -5.32
CA ARG A 91 17.32 24.05 -6.75
C ARG A 91 17.53 22.67 -7.37
N ALA A 92 17.32 22.60 -8.68
CA ALA A 92 17.48 21.36 -9.43
C ALA A 92 18.90 20.75 -9.30
N ASN A 93 19.92 21.56 -9.05
CA ASN A 93 21.31 21.10 -8.97
C ASN A 93 21.82 20.84 -7.54
N ASP A 94 21.01 21.12 -6.51
CA ASP A 94 21.44 21.02 -5.11
C ASP A 94 21.54 19.57 -4.61
N PHE A 95 20.95 18.63 -5.36
CA PHE A 95 20.86 17.23 -4.97
C PHE A 95 20.74 16.29 -6.17
N GLN A 96 21.03 15.01 -5.96
CA GLN A 96 20.86 13.94 -6.93
C GLN A 96 19.86 12.93 -6.42
N VAL A 97 19.00 12.41 -7.31
CA VAL A 97 18.10 11.30 -6.98
C VAL A 97 18.81 10.01 -7.34
N ILE A 98 18.86 9.08 -6.39
CA ILE A 98 19.58 7.81 -6.54
C ILE A 98 18.57 6.67 -6.42
N PRO A 99 18.32 5.90 -7.50
CA PRO A 99 17.51 4.69 -7.40
C PRO A 99 18.24 3.67 -6.52
N VAL A 100 17.52 3.00 -5.63
CA VAL A 100 18.14 2.03 -4.73
C VAL A 100 18.05 0.64 -5.33
N GLU A 101 19.17 -0.03 -5.58
CA GLU A 101 19.14 -1.41 -6.04
C GLU A 101 18.94 -2.40 -4.88
N ASN A 102 19.61 -2.18 -3.75
CA ASN A 102 19.55 -3.05 -2.58
C ASN A 102 18.71 -2.41 -1.46
N LEU A 103 17.53 -2.96 -1.15
CA LEU A 103 16.63 -2.43 -0.11
C LEU A 103 17.27 -2.34 1.27
N ARG A 104 18.30 -3.16 1.58
CA ARG A 104 19.05 -3.05 2.84
C ARG A 104 19.70 -1.68 2.99
N ASN A 105 20.17 -1.08 1.90
CA ASN A 105 20.76 0.26 1.93
C ASN A 105 19.69 1.32 2.23
N LEU A 106 18.49 1.16 1.66
CA LEU A 106 17.36 2.04 1.96
C LEU A 106 16.96 1.93 3.44
N GLU A 107 16.87 0.72 4.00
CA GLU A 107 16.58 0.53 5.43
C GLU A 107 17.58 1.25 6.33
N VAL A 108 18.88 1.12 6.06
CA VAL A 108 19.93 1.78 6.86
C VAL A 108 19.80 3.30 6.78
N VAL A 109 19.55 3.84 5.59
CA VAL A 109 19.38 5.29 5.41
C VAL A 109 18.10 5.80 6.07
N VAL A 110 16.99 5.07 5.96
CA VAL A 110 15.72 5.38 6.63
C VAL A 110 15.89 5.34 8.15
N GLN A 111 16.52 4.28 8.68
CA GLN A 111 16.79 4.14 10.11
C GLN A 111 17.62 5.31 10.63
N LYS A 112 18.74 5.65 9.96
CA LYS A 112 19.59 6.79 10.33
C LYS A 112 18.82 8.12 10.27
N SER A 113 17.98 8.31 9.25
CA SER A 113 17.15 9.52 9.11
C SER A 113 16.11 9.64 10.23
N LEU A 114 15.53 8.51 10.67
CA LEU A 114 14.56 8.48 11.75
C LEU A 114 15.24 8.76 13.09
N GLU A 115 16.39 8.15 13.38
CA GLU A 115 17.19 8.41 14.59
C GLU A 115 17.53 9.90 14.77
N ALA A 116 17.76 10.63 13.68
CA ALA A 116 18.05 12.06 13.71
C ALA A 116 16.83 12.93 14.12
N THR A 117 15.60 12.41 14.00
CA THR A 117 14.36 13.16 14.26
C THR A 117 13.51 12.56 15.39
N GLN A 118 13.92 11.41 15.91
CA GLN A 118 13.17 10.64 16.91
C GLN A 118 13.21 11.30 18.28
N THR A 119 12.07 11.35 18.98
CA THR A 119 12.05 11.78 20.38
C THR A 119 12.49 10.64 21.31
N PRO A 120 12.95 10.92 22.54
CA PRO A 120 13.39 9.88 23.48
C PRO A 120 12.32 8.84 23.84
N PHE A 121 11.04 9.15 23.62
CA PHE A 121 9.91 8.29 23.97
C PHE A 121 9.42 7.43 22.79
N ASP A 122 9.83 7.79 21.56
CA ASP A 122 9.40 7.08 20.38
C ASP A 122 10.17 5.76 20.25
N ARG A 123 9.51 4.72 19.76
CA ARG A 123 10.13 3.46 19.35
C ARG A 123 9.87 3.21 17.89
N THR A 124 10.93 3.11 17.12
CA THR A 124 10.85 2.96 15.66
C THR A 124 11.36 1.59 15.25
N ARG A 125 10.65 0.97 14.31
CA ARG A 125 11.08 -0.24 13.61
C ARG A 125 11.01 0.01 12.11
N VAL A 126 12.07 -0.36 11.40
CA VAL A 126 12.12 -0.33 9.94
C VAL A 126 12.07 -1.77 9.41
N LEU A 127 11.25 -2.02 8.38
CA LEU A 127 11.06 -3.34 7.79
C LEU A 127 10.79 -3.25 6.29
N ARG A 128 10.97 -4.36 5.58
CA ARG A 128 10.63 -4.48 4.15
C ARG A 128 9.21 -4.94 3.97
N GLU A 129 8.57 -4.42 2.94
CA GLU A 129 7.35 -4.97 2.41
C GLU A 129 7.63 -5.52 1.01
N GLY A 130 7.92 -6.82 0.96
CA GLY A 130 8.43 -7.49 -0.25
C GLY A 130 9.72 -6.85 -0.77
N ASP A 131 9.87 -6.85 -2.10
CA ASP A 131 11.05 -6.30 -2.79
C ASP A 131 10.85 -4.87 -3.33
N ALA A 132 9.70 -4.26 -3.01
CA ALA A 132 9.31 -2.98 -3.59
C ALA A 132 9.66 -1.78 -2.69
N ARG A 133 9.54 -1.92 -1.37
CA ARG A 133 9.53 -0.76 -0.47
C ARG A 133 9.98 -1.06 0.96
N VAL A 134 10.33 0.01 1.65
CA VAL A 134 10.66 0.01 3.08
C VAL A 134 9.58 0.76 3.85
N LEU A 135 9.20 0.20 4.99
CA LEU A 135 8.22 0.75 5.91
C LEU A 135 8.92 1.13 7.22
N SER A 136 8.54 2.26 7.81
CA SER A 136 8.81 2.52 9.22
C SER A 136 7.51 2.48 10.03
N ILE A 137 7.61 1.91 11.22
CA ILE A 137 6.55 1.85 12.22
C ILE A 137 7.10 2.55 13.45
N THR A 138 6.53 3.70 13.80
CA THR A 138 6.93 4.50 14.96
C THR A 138 5.82 4.52 15.99
N LEU A 139 6.06 3.89 17.14
CA LEU A 139 5.23 3.99 18.34
C LEU A 139 5.62 5.23 19.11
N GLN A 140 4.70 6.18 19.20
CA GLN A 140 4.92 7.45 19.86
C GLN A 140 4.72 7.33 21.38
N GLY A 141 5.17 8.34 22.14
CA GLY A 141 5.05 8.35 23.61
C GLY A 141 3.62 8.25 24.15
N ASP A 142 2.62 8.70 23.39
CA ASP A 142 1.18 8.57 23.70
C ASP A 142 0.57 7.23 23.25
N ARG A 143 1.41 6.29 22.81
CA ARG A 143 1.05 4.99 22.23
C ARG A 143 0.34 5.04 20.88
N SER A 144 0.23 6.20 20.25
CA SER A 144 -0.19 6.29 18.85
C SER A 144 0.88 5.69 17.92
N LEU A 145 0.47 5.25 16.73
CA LEU A 145 1.38 4.72 15.72
C LEU A 145 1.43 5.63 14.50
N LYS A 146 2.63 5.91 14.02
CA LYS A 146 2.87 6.48 12.69
C LYS A 146 3.53 5.42 11.82
N ILE A 147 2.90 5.15 10.69
CA ILE A 147 3.38 4.21 9.68
C ILE A 147 3.79 5.03 8.46
N THR A 148 5.02 4.90 7.99
CA THR A 148 5.50 5.65 6.81
C THR A 148 6.11 4.71 5.78
N THR A 149 5.68 4.84 4.53
CA THR A 149 6.22 4.08 3.40
C THR A 149 7.23 4.93 2.63
N TYR A 150 8.40 4.36 2.37
CA TYR A 150 9.48 4.99 1.62
C TYR A 150 9.63 4.35 0.24
N PRO A 151 9.68 5.16 -0.84
CA PRO A 151 9.92 4.66 -2.18
C PRO A 151 11.35 4.13 -2.32
N ARG A 152 11.60 3.35 -3.37
CA ARG A 152 12.92 2.78 -3.72
C ARG A 152 13.87 3.84 -4.33
N ALA A 153 13.98 4.99 -3.68
CA ALA A 153 14.81 6.10 -4.11
C ALA A 153 15.32 6.91 -2.90
N LEU A 154 16.54 7.41 -3.04
CA LEU A 154 17.20 8.29 -2.09
C LEU A 154 17.52 9.64 -2.74
N ILE A 155 17.82 10.63 -1.92
CA ILE A 155 18.49 11.86 -2.35
C ILE A 155 19.90 11.91 -1.76
N LEU A 156 20.86 12.34 -2.58
CA LEU A 156 22.19 12.77 -2.14
C LEU A 156 22.23 14.29 -2.18
N ARG A 157 22.38 14.91 -1.01
CA ARG A 157 22.46 16.37 -0.86
C ARG A 157 23.58 16.69 0.11
N GLU A 158 24.46 17.62 -0.26
CA GLU A 158 25.55 18.10 0.62
C GLU A 158 26.44 16.95 1.16
N GLY A 159 26.57 15.86 0.39
CA GLY A 159 27.34 14.67 0.78
C GLY A 159 26.58 13.66 1.66
N GLU A 160 25.32 13.94 2.00
CA GLU A 160 24.50 13.07 2.85
C GLU A 160 23.38 12.39 2.04
N LEU A 161 23.15 11.10 2.35
CA LEU A 161 22.02 10.34 1.83
C LEU A 161 20.84 10.45 2.78
N SER A 162 19.66 10.72 2.22
CA SER A 162 18.40 10.67 2.95
C SER A 162 17.28 10.07 2.08
N PRO A 163 16.18 9.58 2.68
CA PRO A 163 15.04 9.07 1.92
C PRO A 163 14.44 10.15 1.02
N LEU A 164 13.98 9.78 -0.18
CA LEU A 164 13.46 10.76 -1.14
C LEU A 164 12.31 11.60 -0.57
N HIS A 165 11.33 10.96 0.07
CA HIS A 165 10.25 11.64 0.78
C HIS A 165 9.60 10.71 1.82
N SER A 166 8.86 11.30 2.76
CA SER A 166 8.16 10.59 3.84
C SER A 166 6.66 10.91 3.92
N GLU A 167 6.07 11.42 2.84
CA GLU A 167 4.67 11.91 2.82
C GLU A 167 3.62 10.80 2.90
N LEU A 168 3.95 9.58 2.46
CA LEU A 168 3.04 8.43 2.49
C LEU A 168 3.00 7.88 3.92
N SER A 169 2.19 8.54 4.75
CA SER A 169 2.05 8.21 6.16
C SER A 169 0.61 7.91 6.55
N LEU A 170 0.46 6.91 7.42
CA LEU A 170 -0.76 6.60 8.14
C LEU A 170 -0.55 6.86 9.62
N TYR A 171 -1.58 7.35 10.28
CA TYR A 171 -1.58 7.70 11.69
C TYR A 171 -2.71 6.94 12.37
N TYR A 172 -2.36 6.14 13.37
CA TYR A 172 -3.29 5.36 14.19
C TYR A 172 -3.28 5.85 15.63
N THR A 173 -4.42 5.78 16.30
CA THR A 173 -4.56 6.02 17.74
C THR A 173 -3.98 4.86 18.55
N ALA A 174 -3.93 5.02 19.88
CA ALA A 174 -3.53 3.96 20.80
C ALA A 174 -4.42 2.69 20.70
N ASP A 175 -5.66 2.84 20.24
CA ASP A 175 -6.62 1.75 20.03
C ASP A 175 -6.51 1.12 18.63
N LEU A 176 -5.43 1.41 17.90
CA LEU A 176 -5.17 0.92 16.54
C LEU A 176 -6.26 1.30 15.53
N GLN A 177 -6.95 2.43 15.74
CA GLN A 177 -7.87 3.02 14.79
C GLN A 177 -7.21 4.16 14.02
N LEU A 178 -7.57 4.35 12.76
CA LEU A 178 -7.07 5.49 11.98
C LEU A 178 -7.45 6.83 12.65
N ASN A 179 -6.45 7.65 12.93
CA ASN A 179 -6.61 8.92 13.63
C ASN A 179 -7.40 9.93 12.79
N PRO A 180 -8.59 10.39 13.24
CA PRO A 180 -9.46 11.29 12.49
C PRO A 180 -8.95 12.73 12.42
N MET A 181 -8.00 13.10 13.28
CA MET A 181 -7.38 14.44 13.29
C MET A 181 -6.27 14.56 12.26
N MET A 182 -5.82 13.44 11.69
CA MET A 182 -4.68 13.38 10.79
C MET A 182 -5.11 12.99 9.38
N ILE A 183 -4.46 13.60 8.39
CA ILE A 183 -4.62 13.20 7.00
C ILE A 183 -3.75 11.98 6.74
N GLN A 184 -4.40 10.99 6.16
CA GLN A 184 -3.86 9.68 5.83
C GLN A 184 -3.43 9.71 4.36
N GLN A 185 -2.24 9.18 4.08
CA GLN A 185 -1.77 8.99 2.71
C GLN A 185 -1.14 7.62 2.54
N VAL A 186 -1.58 6.90 1.50
CA VAL A 186 -1.09 5.56 1.21
C VAL A 186 -1.00 5.34 -0.29
N GLU A 187 0.01 4.58 -0.70
CA GLU A 187 0.11 4.08 -2.06
C GLU A 187 -0.90 2.95 -2.29
N VAL A 188 -1.72 3.09 -3.33
CA VAL A 188 -2.78 2.13 -3.68
C VAL A 188 -2.49 1.33 -4.94
N GLY A 189 -1.41 1.66 -5.64
CA GLY A 189 -0.96 0.97 -6.85
C GLY A 189 0.23 1.70 -7.48
N ALA A 190 0.77 1.14 -8.57
CA ALA A 190 1.88 1.76 -9.29
C ALA A 190 1.52 3.20 -9.69
N HIS A 191 2.31 4.16 -9.20
CA HIS A 191 2.10 5.59 -9.47
C HIS A 191 0.74 6.13 -9.02
N ALA A 192 0.07 5.47 -8.07
CA ALA A 192 -1.24 5.87 -7.56
C ALA A 192 -1.25 5.93 -6.03
N SER A 193 -1.84 6.99 -5.48
CA SER A 193 -1.98 7.17 -4.04
C SER A 193 -3.37 7.65 -3.67
N ALA A 194 -3.79 7.31 -2.45
CA ALA A 194 -4.98 7.85 -1.82
C ALA A 194 -4.57 8.85 -0.75
N ARG A 195 -5.31 9.96 -0.68
CA ARG A 195 -5.26 10.93 0.42
C ARG A 195 -6.64 11.05 1.01
N PHE A 196 -6.78 10.79 2.29
CA PHE A 196 -8.09 10.71 2.94
C PHE A 196 -8.00 11.03 4.44
N HIS A 197 -9.15 11.22 5.07
CA HIS A 197 -9.26 11.32 6.52
C HIS A 197 -10.49 10.52 6.99
N THR A 198 -10.48 10.10 8.25
CA THR A 198 -11.64 9.49 8.91
C THR A 198 -12.49 10.58 9.56
N GLY A 199 -13.81 10.51 9.41
CA GLY A 199 -14.75 11.44 10.03
C GLY A 199 -16.02 10.74 10.49
N VAL A 200 -16.96 11.51 11.05
CA VAL A 200 -18.23 10.99 11.60
C VAL A 200 -19.06 10.26 10.53
N GLU A 201 -19.05 10.75 9.29
CA GLU A 201 -19.76 10.14 8.16
C GLU A 201 -18.96 9.03 7.45
N GLY A 202 -17.82 8.61 8.02
CA GLY A 202 -16.89 7.64 7.44
C GLY A 202 -15.70 8.29 6.75
N LEU A 203 -15.16 7.62 5.75
CA LEU A 203 -13.96 8.08 5.04
C LEU A 203 -14.28 9.20 4.05
N ARG A 204 -13.42 10.20 3.95
CA ARG A 204 -13.49 11.21 2.88
C ARG A 204 -12.12 11.48 2.29
N GLY A 205 -12.03 11.69 0.97
CA GLY A 205 -10.74 11.85 0.30
C GLY A 205 -10.77 11.69 -1.21
N SER A 206 -9.60 11.44 -1.78
CA SER A 206 -9.43 11.27 -3.22
C SER A 206 -8.29 10.33 -3.58
N PHE A 207 -8.41 9.74 -4.76
CA PHE A 207 -7.35 8.97 -5.40
C PHE A 207 -6.71 9.80 -6.51
N VAL A 208 -5.37 9.84 -6.51
CA VAL A 208 -4.56 10.53 -7.52
C VAL A 208 -3.57 9.57 -8.17
N ARG A 209 -3.26 9.80 -9.44
CA ARG A 209 -2.34 8.96 -10.21
C ARG A 209 -1.42 9.75 -11.12
N GLY A 210 -0.32 9.10 -11.50
CA GLY A 210 0.62 9.57 -12.49
C GLY A 210 1.47 10.74 -12.02
N TYR A 211 2.45 11.09 -12.84
CA TYR A 211 3.39 12.17 -12.56
C TYR A 211 2.75 13.56 -12.51
N THR A 212 1.51 13.72 -12.99
CA THR A 212 0.74 14.97 -12.90
C THR A 212 -0.15 15.05 -11.65
N TYR A 213 -0.33 13.97 -10.88
CA TYR A 213 -1.28 13.90 -9.75
C TYR A 213 -2.75 14.03 -10.16
N GLN A 214 -3.12 13.43 -11.29
CA GLN A 214 -4.49 13.46 -11.81
C GLN A 214 -5.43 12.74 -10.85
N LYS A 215 -6.48 13.44 -10.38
CA LYS A 215 -7.56 12.81 -9.62
C LYS A 215 -8.32 11.84 -10.52
N PHE A 216 -8.44 10.58 -10.09
CA PHE A 216 -9.18 9.55 -10.84
C PHE A 216 -10.31 8.90 -10.04
N GLY A 217 -10.45 9.24 -8.75
CA GLY A 217 -11.55 8.79 -7.90
C GLY A 217 -11.73 9.66 -6.66
N SER A 218 -12.88 9.51 -6.02
CA SER A 218 -13.22 10.16 -4.74
C SER A 218 -13.64 9.13 -3.70
N ILE A 219 -13.51 9.53 -2.44
CA ILE A 219 -13.96 8.79 -1.27
C ILE A 219 -14.96 9.72 -0.58
N ASP A 220 -16.22 9.29 -0.52
CA ASP A 220 -17.38 10.13 -0.21
C ASP A 220 -18.28 9.48 0.86
N GLY A 221 -17.68 9.14 2.00
CA GLY A 221 -18.34 8.58 3.18
C GLY A 221 -18.39 7.05 3.23
N GLY A 222 -18.91 6.53 4.34
CA GLY A 222 -19.04 5.10 4.58
C GLY A 222 -17.75 4.40 5.07
N GLY A 223 -17.86 3.09 5.26
CA GLY A 223 -16.79 2.25 5.81
C GLY A 223 -15.69 1.91 4.79
N LEU A 224 -14.53 1.51 5.29
CA LEU A 224 -13.36 1.18 4.49
C LEU A 224 -13.62 0.05 3.47
N ASN A 225 -14.47 -0.90 3.81
CA ASN A 225 -14.88 -2.01 2.96
C ASN A 225 -15.55 -1.57 1.64
N ARG A 226 -16.08 -0.35 1.54
CA ARG A 226 -16.64 0.20 0.30
C ARG A 226 -15.58 0.60 -0.72
N TYR A 227 -14.32 0.68 -0.33
CA TYR A 227 -13.23 1.17 -1.17
C TYR A 227 -12.14 0.10 -1.29
N PRO A 228 -12.32 -0.96 -2.11
CA PRO A 228 -11.35 -2.04 -2.25
C PRO A 228 -9.93 -1.56 -2.58
N LEU A 229 -9.80 -0.54 -3.45
CA LEU A 229 -8.52 0.08 -3.81
C LEU A 229 -7.76 0.64 -2.61
N LEU A 230 -8.45 1.01 -1.54
CA LEU A 230 -7.87 1.50 -0.30
C LEU A 230 -7.80 0.40 0.78
N PHE A 231 -8.84 -0.43 0.88
CA PHE A 231 -8.97 -1.50 1.86
C PHE A 231 -7.80 -2.48 1.80
N TYR A 232 -7.47 -3.01 0.62
CA TYR A 232 -6.43 -4.02 0.47
C TYR A 232 -5.03 -3.48 0.83
N PRO A 233 -4.58 -2.32 0.31
CA PRO A 233 -3.30 -1.75 0.72
C PRO A 233 -3.19 -1.46 2.22
N LEU A 234 -4.26 -0.96 2.85
CA LEU A 234 -4.26 -0.71 4.30
C LEU A 234 -4.16 -2.02 5.09
N LYS A 235 -4.99 -3.01 4.77
CA LYS A 235 -4.94 -4.31 5.45
C LYS A 235 -3.60 -5.02 5.27
N ARG A 236 -2.99 -4.90 4.09
CA ARG A 236 -1.64 -5.40 3.85
C ARG A 236 -0.60 -4.73 4.75
N LEU A 237 -0.73 -3.43 5.05
CA LEU A 237 0.18 -2.75 5.98
C LEU A 237 -0.09 -3.12 7.45
N GLU A 238 -1.36 -3.27 7.81
CA GLU A 238 -1.78 -3.60 9.19
C GLU A 238 -1.21 -4.93 9.68
N GLN A 239 -0.93 -5.89 8.78
CA GLN A 239 -0.35 -7.19 9.15
C GLN A 239 0.99 -7.10 9.90
N PHE A 240 1.70 -5.97 9.78
CA PHE A 240 3.02 -5.78 10.39
C PHE A 240 2.97 -5.29 11.84
N PHE A 241 1.81 -4.79 12.31
CA PHE A 241 1.68 -4.21 13.65
C PHE A 241 0.37 -4.55 14.37
N ILE A 242 -0.65 -5.07 13.67
CA ILE A 242 -1.87 -5.59 14.28
C ILE A 242 -1.73 -7.11 14.42
N ASP A 243 -1.96 -7.62 15.63
CA ASP A 243 -1.99 -9.07 15.87
C ASP A 243 -3.17 -9.69 15.11
N ARG A 244 -2.90 -10.72 14.30
CA ARG A 244 -3.88 -11.47 13.53
C ARG A 244 -5.00 -12.04 14.41
N LYS A 245 -4.70 -12.39 15.67
CA LYS A 245 -5.70 -12.89 16.62
C LYS A 245 -6.71 -11.82 17.05
N SER A 246 -6.37 -10.55 16.86
CA SER A 246 -7.22 -9.40 17.19
C SER A 246 -7.82 -8.72 15.96
N ASP A 247 -7.32 -8.98 14.74
CA ASP A 247 -7.85 -8.40 13.51
C ASP A 247 -9.20 -9.04 13.14
N PRO A 248 -10.32 -8.30 13.19
CA PRO A 248 -11.64 -8.84 12.89
C PRO A 248 -11.73 -9.44 11.49
N MET A 249 -11.03 -8.83 10.51
CA MET A 249 -11.06 -9.32 9.13
C MET A 249 -10.40 -10.70 9.02
N TYR A 250 -9.27 -10.91 9.71
CA TYR A 250 -8.58 -12.18 9.72
C TYR A 250 -9.43 -13.27 10.38
N LEU A 251 -10.02 -12.97 11.54
CA LEU A 251 -10.90 -13.90 12.26
C LEU A 251 -12.14 -14.29 11.45
N GLU A 252 -12.78 -13.33 10.78
CA GLU A 252 -13.92 -13.59 9.89
C GLU A 252 -13.51 -14.46 8.71
N LEU A 253 -12.35 -14.19 8.11
CA LEU A 253 -11.84 -14.95 6.97
C LEU A 253 -11.55 -16.40 7.36
N SER A 254 -10.77 -16.62 8.42
CA SER A 254 -10.42 -17.96 8.88
C SER A 254 -11.66 -18.76 9.28
N SER A 255 -12.58 -18.15 10.05
CA SER A 255 -13.83 -18.80 10.45
C SER A 255 -14.71 -19.14 9.25
N SER A 256 -14.77 -18.27 8.24
CA SER A 256 -15.54 -18.55 7.02
C SER A 256 -14.97 -19.74 6.23
N LEU A 257 -13.65 -19.87 6.16
CA LEU A 257 -12.99 -21.00 5.49
C LEU A 257 -13.17 -22.31 6.27
N GLU A 258 -13.02 -22.27 7.60
CA GLU A 258 -13.26 -23.43 8.48
C GLU A 258 -14.72 -23.90 8.39
N LYS A 259 -15.67 -22.96 8.48
CA LYS A 259 -17.10 -23.26 8.34
C LYS A 259 -17.42 -23.87 6.97
N ALA A 260 -16.78 -23.41 5.90
CA ALA A 260 -16.97 -23.98 4.57
C ALA A 260 -16.50 -25.45 4.50
N LEU A 261 -15.36 -25.77 5.11
CA LEU A 261 -14.86 -27.14 5.23
C LEU A 261 -15.83 -28.01 6.04
N ASP A 262 -16.30 -27.52 7.18
CA ASP A 262 -17.23 -28.24 8.05
C ASP A 262 -18.55 -28.55 7.31
N MET A 263 -19.11 -27.58 6.60
CA MET A 263 -20.35 -27.77 5.84
C MET A 263 -20.20 -28.80 4.71
N LEU A 264 -19.06 -28.84 4.02
CA LEU A 264 -18.79 -29.83 2.98
C LEU A 264 -18.50 -31.24 3.53
N SER A 265 -17.99 -31.33 4.77
CA SER A 265 -17.73 -32.61 5.43
C SER A 265 -19.01 -33.35 5.83
N GLN A 266 -20.15 -32.66 5.91
CA GLN A 266 -21.43 -33.26 6.27
C GLN A 266 -21.95 -34.15 5.13
N ARG A 267 -22.41 -35.35 5.51
CA ARG A 267 -22.93 -36.33 4.55
C ARG A 267 -24.18 -35.77 3.86
N GLY A 268 -24.12 -35.67 2.53
CA GLY A 268 -25.22 -35.11 1.73
C GLY A 268 -25.28 -33.58 1.77
N ALA A 269 -24.11 -32.91 1.83
CA ALA A 269 -24.00 -31.46 1.87
C ALA A 269 -24.96 -30.77 0.88
N PRO A 270 -25.79 -29.82 1.34
CA PRO A 270 -26.76 -29.13 0.49
C PRO A 270 -26.06 -28.27 -0.57
N HIS A 271 -26.75 -27.94 -1.65
CA HIS A 271 -26.21 -27.09 -2.72
C HIS A 271 -25.64 -25.76 -2.18
N ASP A 272 -26.33 -25.15 -1.21
CA ASP A 272 -25.91 -23.91 -0.57
C ASP A 272 -24.53 -24.01 0.12
N ALA A 273 -24.14 -25.20 0.60
CA ALA A 273 -22.81 -25.43 1.16
C ALA A 273 -21.71 -25.27 0.11
N TYR A 274 -21.96 -25.72 -1.13
CA TYR A 274 -21.02 -25.57 -2.24
C TYR A 274 -20.90 -24.12 -2.67
N VAL A 275 -22.03 -23.40 -2.77
CA VAL A 275 -22.03 -21.97 -3.12
C VAL A 275 -21.28 -21.16 -2.06
N PHE A 276 -21.53 -21.44 -0.78
CA PHE A 276 -20.81 -20.81 0.33
C PHE A 276 -19.31 -21.12 0.29
N ALA A 277 -18.94 -22.38 0.08
CA ALA A 277 -17.55 -22.80 0.01
C ALA A 277 -16.78 -22.16 -1.16
N GLN A 278 -17.41 -22.05 -2.34
CA GLN A 278 -16.80 -21.35 -3.48
C GLN A 278 -16.57 -19.87 -3.16
N ALA A 279 -17.56 -19.19 -2.56
CA ALA A 279 -17.42 -17.79 -2.18
C ALA A 279 -16.32 -17.58 -1.11
N ALA A 280 -16.26 -18.46 -0.11
CA ALA A 280 -15.22 -18.44 0.92
C ALA A 280 -13.83 -18.70 0.33
N LEU A 281 -13.71 -19.65 -0.61
CA LEU A 281 -12.47 -19.96 -1.30
C LEU A 281 -11.94 -18.78 -2.11
N GLU A 282 -12.79 -18.14 -2.92
CA GLU A 282 -12.41 -16.97 -3.72
C GLU A 282 -11.98 -15.80 -2.83
N ARG A 283 -12.71 -15.53 -1.74
CA ARG A 283 -12.30 -14.52 -0.75
C ARG A 283 -10.97 -14.88 -0.09
N GLY A 284 -10.76 -16.15 0.24
CA GLY A 284 -9.50 -16.69 0.78
C GLY A 284 -8.33 -16.43 -0.17
N ARG A 285 -8.47 -16.78 -1.45
CA ARG A 285 -7.45 -16.57 -2.48
C ARG A 285 -7.07 -15.10 -2.62
N LEU A 286 -8.04 -14.20 -2.72
CA LEU A 286 -7.79 -12.76 -2.81
C LEU A 286 -7.09 -12.22 -1.57
N ALA A 287 -7.49 -12.66 -0.37
CA ALA A 287 -6.84 -12.23 0.87
C ALA A 287 -5.42 -12.77 1.00
N LEU A 288 -5.17 -14.03 0.61
CA LEU A 288 -3.83 -14.61 0.59
C LEU A 288 -2.93 -13.87 -0.40
N GLU A 289 -3.42 -13.58 -1.61
CA GLU A 289 -2.64 -12.89 -2.65
C GLU A 289 -2.33 -11.44 -2.28
N HIS A 290 -3.31 -10.70 -1.76
CA HIS A 290 -3.19 -9.24 -1.63
C HIS A 290 -2.91 -8.74 -0.21
N ILE A 291 -3.18 -9.54 0.82
CA ILE A 291 -3.05 -9.11 2.23
C ILE A 291 -2.05 -9.98 2.97
N PHE A 292 -2.16 -11.31 2.86
CA PHE A 292 -1.42 -12.27 3.69
C PHE A 292 -0.57 -13.26 2.86
N PRO A 293 0.37 -12.80 2.01
CA PRO A 293 1.10 -13.68 1.07
C PRO A 293 1.83 -14.85 1.74
N ASP A 294 2.34 -14.61 2.95
CA ASP A 294 3.16 -15.56 3.71
C ASP A 294 2.36 -16.33 4.79
N ASP A 295 1.04 -16.24 4.81
CA ASP A 295 0.22 -16.91 5.84
C ASP A 295 0.03 -18.40 5.51
N LYS A 296 0.76 -19.25 6.25
CA LYS A 296 0.71 -20.71 6.13
C LYS A 296 -0.64 -21.31 6.52
N PHE A 297 -1.34 -20.70 7.48
CA PHE A 297 -2.60 -21.24 7.99
C PHE A 297 -3.74 -21.00 6.99
N VAL A 298 -3.89 -19.75 6.50
CA VAL A 298 -4.86 -19.42 5.46
C VAL A 298 -4.59 -20.24 4.19
N ARG A 299 -3.33 -20.39 3.80
CA ARG A 299 -2.93 -21.23 2.67
C ARG A 299 -3.36 -22.70 2.85
N LEU A 300 -3.16 -23.26 4.03
CA LEU A 300 -3.58 -24.63 4.35
C LEU A 300 -5.10 -24.81 4.24
N LEU A 301 -5.89 -23.87 4.80
CA LEU A 301 -7.35 -23.90 4.72
C LEU A 301 -7.84 -23.85 3.26
N ILE A 302 -7.25 -22.96 2.45
CA ILE A 302 -7.54 -22.85 1.01
C ILE A 302 -7.25 -24.17 0.29
N THR A 303 -6.05 -24.73 0.47
CA THR A 303 -5.66 -25.99 -0.19
C THR A 303 -6.56 -27.16 0.22
N ASN A 304 -6.97 -27.23 1.49
CA ASN A 304 -7.90 -28.26 1.95
C ASN A 304 -9.30 -28.07 1.35
N LEU A 305 -9.77 -26.83 1.22
CA LEU A 305 -11.08 -26.53 0.66
C LEU A 305 -11.13 -26.83 -0.84
N GLU A 306 -10.07 -26.51 -1.58
CA GLU A 306 -9.90 -26.88 -3.00
C GLU A 306 -9.98 -28.40 -3.21
N LYS A 307 -9.22 -29.16 -2.42
CA LYS A 307 -9.24 -30.64 -2.48
C LYS A 307 -10.64 -31.20 -2.18
N THR A 308 -11.30 -30.65 -1.17
CA THR A 308 -12.64 -31.10 -0.75
C THR A 308 -13.68 -30.82 -1.84
N LEU A 309 -13.65 -29.63 -2.44
CA LEU A 309 -14.52 -29.28 -3.56
C LEU A 309 -14.27 -30.15 -4.80
N ALA A 310 -13.00 -30.40 -5.13
CA ALA A 310 -12.65 -31.27 -6.25
C ALA A 310 -13.18 -32.70 -6.05
N LEU A 311 -12.98 -33.28 -4.86
CA LEU A 311 -13.49 -34.62 -4.52
C LEU A 311 -15.01 -34.70 -4.54
N ALA A 312 -15.70 -33.63 -4.17
CA ALA A 312 -17.15 -33.57 -4.13
C ALA A 312 -17.80 -33.35 -5.52
N GLN A 313 -17.04 -32.90 -6.53
CA GLN A 313 -17.51 -32.76 -7.92
C GLN A 313 -17.35 -34.06 -8.76
N VAL A 314 -16.45 -34.96 -8.37
CA VAL A 314 -16.21 -36.25 -9.03
C VAL A 314 -17.41 -37.24 -9.03
N PRO A 315 -18.31 -37.27 -8.01
CA PRO A 315 -19.41 -38.25 -7.99
C PRO A 315 -20.55 -37.98 -8.98
N GLN A 316 -20.73 -36.75 -9.47
CA GLN A 316 -21.86 -36.40 -10.35
C GLN A 316 -21.59 -36.69 -11.84
N SER A 317 -20.34 -36.69 -12.28
CA SER A 317 -19.98 -36.96 -13.68
C SER A 317 -19.95 -38.47 -14.01
N GLN A 318 -19.86 -39.35 -13.01
CA GLN A 318 -19.88 -40.81 -13.22
C GLN A 318 -21.29 -41.44 -13.20
N GLN A 319 -22.34 -40.70 -12.80
CA GLN A 319 -23.73 -41.21 -12.86
C GLN A 319 -24.44 -40.93 -14.20
N ALA A 320 -23.85 -40.12 -15.09
CA ALA A 320 -24.46 -39.79 -16.39
C ALA A 320 -24.08 -40.76 -17.53
N HIS A 321 -23.16 -41.70 -17.33
CA HIS A 321 -22.78 -42.71 -18.34
C HIS A 321 -22.83 -44.11 -17.72
N GLN A 322 -24.03 -44.69 -17.65
CA GLN A 322 -24.17 -46.15 -17.77
C GLN A 322 -24.18 -46.49 -19.26
N PRO A 323 -23.09 -47.00 -19.86
CA PRO A 323 -23.21 -47.74 -21.09
C PRO A 323 -23.87 -49.09 -20.77
N ARG A 324 -24.90 -49.40 -21.53
CA ARG A 324 -25.59 -50.70 -21.57
C ARG A 324 -24.55 -51.80 -21.79
N ALA A 325 -24.64 -52.87 -21.00
CA ALA A 325 -23.72 -53.99 -20.99
C ALA A 325 -23.60 -54.68 -22.37
N GLU A 326 -22.38 -54.80 -22.87
CA GLU A 326 -21.93 -55.90 -23.71
C GLU A 326 -20.57 -56.40 -23.21
N SER A 327 -20.45 -57.71 -23.04
CA SER A 327 -19.24 -58.42 -22.61
C SER A 327 -18.48 -58.97 -23.84
N PRO A 328 -17.36 -59.71 -23.70
CA PRO A 328 -15.99 -59.21 -23.61
C PRO A 328 -15.10 -59.72 -24.76
N ASN A 329 -14.06 -58.98 -25.16
CA ASN A 329 -12.94 -59.56 -25.91
C ASN A 329 -11.61 -58.80 -25.68
N GLN A 330 -10.76 -59.40 -24.84
CA GLN A 330 -9.40 -59.88 -25.11
C GLN A 330 -8.31 -59.00 -25.80
N TRP A 331 -7.14 -58.95 -25.11
CA TRP A 331 -5.73 -58.73 -25.58
C TRP A 331 -5.33 -57.29 -26.00
N GLN A 332 -4.13 -56.70 -25.75
CA GLN A 332 -2.80 -57.08 -25.22
C GLN A 332 -1.95 -55.80 -24.91
N HIS A 333 -0.97 -55.95 -23.99
CA HIS A 333 0.38 -55.32 -23.86
C HIS A 333 0.75 -53.91 -24.39
N HIS A 334 1.29 -53.06 -23.48
CA HIS A 334 2.69 -52.52 -23.41
C HIS A 334 2.73 -51.29 -22.48
N SER A 335 3.43 -51.33 -21.33
CA SER A 335 4.85 -51.01 -21.09
C SER A 335 5.25 -49.53 -21.16
N ILE A 336 5.57 -48.99 -19.96
CA ILE A 336 6.71 -48.15 -19.57
C ILE A 336 6.81 -46.69 -20.09
N GLY A 337 6.87 -45.76 -19.14
CA GLY A 337 7.36 -44.38 -19.34
C GLY A 337 7.41 -43.60 -18.03
N SER A 338 8.48 -43.79 -17.27
CA SER A 338 8.85 -42.99 -16.08
C SER A 338 9.68 -41.79 -16.51
N ALA A 339 9.41 -40.60 -15.97
CA ALA A 339 10.42 -39.56 -15.79
C ALA A 339 10.06 -38.71 -14.57
N LEU A 340 11.02 -38.65 -13.65
CA LEU A 340 11.05 -37.87 -12.41
C LEU A 340 11.42 -36.42 -12.73
N ASP A 341 10.67 -35.46 -12.20
CA ASP A 341 11.11 -34.08 -12.04
C ASP A 341 11.62 -33.88 -10.62
N ALA A 342 12.83 -33.34 -10.50
CA ALA A 342 13.49 -32.99 -9.25
C ALA A 342 13.42 -31.47 -9.04
N GLU A 343 12.85 -31.04 -7.92
CA GLU A 343 12.96 -29.66 -7.41
C GLU A 343 14.19 -29.52 -6.50
N PRO A 344 14.90 -28.38 -6.51
CA PRO A 344 15.90 -28.08 -5.50
C PRO A 344 15.29 -27.33 -4.31
N GLU A 345 15.64 -27.83 -3.12
CA GLU A 345 15.35 -27.25 -1.81
C GLU A 345 16.03 -25.88 -1.62
N GLY A 346 15.25 -24.86 -1.27
CA GLY A 346 15.73 -23.59 -0.73
C GLY A 346 15.60 -23.59 0.80
N ILE A 347 16.75 -23.61 1.49
CA ILE A 347 16.86 -23.54 2.95
C ILE A 347 16.63 -22.11 3.42
N ASP A 348 15.61 -21.94 4.25
CA ASP A 348 15.25 -20.69 4.95
C ASP A 348 15.98 -20.67 6.31
N LEU A 349 16.85 -19.69 6.53
CA LEU A 349 17.56 -19.47 7.80
C LEU A 349 17.31 -18.05 8.30
N LEU A 350 16.94 -18.00 9.59
CA LEU A 350 16.96 -16.86 10.52
C LEU A 350 15.76 -15.91 10.49
N LYS A 351 14.76 -16.24 11.31
CA LYS A 351 13.94 -15.22 12.01
C LYS A 351 14.24 -15.32 13.50
N ASP A 352 15.05 -14.37 13.95
CA ASP A 352 15.31 -14.08 15.36
C ASP A 352 14.05 -13.50 16.05
N GLU A 353 13.98 -13.86 17.33
CA GLU A 353 13.06 -13.61 18.44
C GLU A 353 11.73 -12.81 18.30
N PRO A 354 10.64 -13.28 18.97
CA PRO A 354 9.37 -12.58 19.02
C PRO A 354 9.43 -11.30 19.88
N TRP A 355 8.84 -10.22 19.37
CA TRP A 355 8.59 -8.98 20.10
C TRP A 355 7.62 -9.23 21.27
N PRO A 356 7.68 -8.43 22.36
CA PRO A 356 6.70 -8.53 23.43
C PRO A 356 5.31 -8.24 22.87
N GLU A 357 4.43 -9.25 22.95
CA GLU A 357 3.00 -9.12 22.71
C GLU A 357 2.49 -7.85 23.40
N ILE A 358 1.87 -6.95 22.65
CA ILE A 358 1.02 -5.90 23.23
C ILE A 358 -0.17 -6.65 23.81
N ARG A 359 -0.01 -7.14 25.04
CA ARG A 359 -1.02 -7.92 25.73
C ARG A 359 -2.29 -7.10 25.84
N ASN A 360 -3.36 -7.70 25.32
CA ASN A 360 -4.75 -7.34 25.56
C ASN A 360 -4.94 -6.75 26.96
N LEU A 361 -5.45 -5.52 27.01
CA LEU A 361 -6.13 -5.00 28.19
C LEU A 361 -7.63 -4.94 27.88
N PRO A 362 -8.47 -5.24 28.88
CA PRO A 362 -9.87 -5.60 28.69
C PRO A 362 -10.70 -4.39 28.23
N VAL A 363 -11.73 -4.73 27.45
CA VAL A 363 -12.84 -3.89 26.97
C VAL A 363 -13.43 -3.02 28.08
#